data_AF-A0A068QT66-F1
#
_entry.id   AF-A0A068QT66-F1
#
_cell.length_a   1.000
_cell.length_b   1.000
_cell.length_c   1.000
_cell.angle_alpha   90.00
_cell.angle_beta   90.00
_cell.angle_gamma   90.00
#
_symmetry.space_group_name_H-M   'P 1'
#
loop_
_entity.id
_entity.type
_entity.pdbx_description
1 polymer ?
#
loop_
_entity_poly.entity_id
_entity_poly.type
_entity_poly.pdbx_seq_one_letter_code
_entity_poly.pdbx_strand_id
1 'polypeptide(L)'
;MPSITMNIHNAIKSLKESGMDESQAEKIVEIIADLQNVSTATKEDLKQTESNLKADLTSIKSDIDWLKKIILTVGVAVVIAAIKYIFVG
;
A
#
# COMPACT_ATOMS: atom_id res chain seq x y z
N MET A 1 -7.52 -4.67 13.56
CA MET A 1 -8.86 -4.45 14.14
C MET A 1 -9.69 -5.69 13.83
N PRO A 2 -10.43 -6.26 14.80
CA PRO A 2 -11.23 -7.44 14.52
C PRO A 2 -12.27 -7.09 13.44
N SER A 3 -12.31 -7.85 12.36
CA SER A 3 -13.42 -7.79 11.42
C SER A 3 -14.65 -8.21 12.21
N ILE A 4 -15.54 -7.27 12.51
CA ILE A 4 -16.83 -7.58 13.13
C ILE A 4 -17.67 -8.20 12.02
N THR A 5 -17.48 -9.50 11.77
CA THR A 5 -18.33 -10.22 10.84
C THR A 5 -19.74 -10.24 11.43
N MET A 6 -20.65 -9.51 10.80
CA MET A 6 -22.03 -9.43 11.25
C MET A 6 -22.68 -10.81 11.14
N ASN A 7 -23.18 -11.33 12.27
CA ASN A 7 -23.97 -12.55 12.26
C ASN A 7 -25.38 -12.24 11.74
N ILE A 8 -25.58 -12.49 10.45
CA ILE A 8 -26.82 -12.19 9.70
C ILE A 8 -28.05 -12.79 10.40
N HIS A 9 -27.96 -14.03 10.89
CA HIS A 9 -29.07 -14.71 11.56
C HIS A 9 -29.49 -14.03 12.86
N ASN A 10 -28.51 -13.69 13.71
CA ASN A 10 -28.79 -12.98 14.97
C ASN A 10 -29.28 -11.55 14.71
N ALA A 11 -28.75 -10.86 13.71
CA ALA A 11 -29.16 -9.51 13.35
C ALA A 11 -30.62 -9.47 12.88
N ILE A 12 -31.02 -10.36 11.97
CA ILE A 12 -32.41 -10.46 11.50
C ILE A 12 -33.34 -10.79 12.68
N LYS A 13 -32.94 -11.74 13.55
CA LYS A 13 -33.73 -12.13 14.72
C LYS A 13 -33.96 -10.95 15.67
N SER A 14 -32.93 -10.19 16.00
CA SER A 14 -33.07 -9.02 16.87
C SER A 14 -33.96 -7.93 16.26
N LEU A 15 -33.88 -7.71 14.95
CA LEU A 15 -34.76 -6.76 14.25
C LEU A 15 -36.22 -7.22 14.29
N LYS A 16 -36.48 -8.52 14.10
CA LYS A 16 -37.82 -9.11 14.25
C LYS A 16 -38.36 -8.98 15.68
N GLU A 17 -37.53 -9.24 16.69
CA GLU A 17 -37.88 -9.05 18.10
C GLU A 17 -38.16 -7.58 18.45
N SER A 18 -37.66 -6.65 17.65
CA SER A 18 -37.91 -5.21 17.78
C SER A 18 -39.22 -4.75 17.10
N GLY A 19 -39.96 -5.68 16.49
CA GLY A 19 -41.24 -5.40 15.82
C GLY A 19 -41.14 -5.10 14.33
N MET A 20 -39.98 -5.28 13.69
CA MET A 20 -39.87 -5.23 12.22
C MET A 20 -40.34 -6.55 11.60
N ASP A 21 -40.95 -6.47 10.43
CA ASP A 21 -41.25 -7.67 9.64
C ASP A 21 -39.98 -8.28 9.03
N GLU A 22 -40.08 -9.54 8.61
CA GLU A 22 -38.97 -10.32 8.09
C GLU A 22 -38.32 -9.71 6.84
N SER A 23 -39.12 -9.20 5.90
CA SER A 23 -38.61 -8.58 4.69
C SER A 23 -37.85 -7.30 4.99
N GLN A 24 -38.32 -6.53 5.97
CA GLN A 24 -37.65 -5.30 6.40
C GLN A 24 -36.34 -5.61 7.13
N ALA A 25 -36.34 -6.62 8.01
CA ALA A 25 -35.15 -7.06 8.74
C ALA A 25 -34.06 -7.59 7.80
N GLU A 26 -34.43 -8.43 6.82
CA GLU A 26 -33.51 -8.93 5.80
C GLU A 26 -32.89 -7.81 4.99
N LYS A 27 -33.70 -6.86 4.49
CA LYS A 27 -33.21 -5.75 3.66
C LYS A 27 -32.26 -4.82 4.42
N ILE A 28 -32.53 -4.53 5.69
CA ILE A 28 -31.62 -3.70 6.50
C ILE A 28 -30.28 -4.41 6.71
N VAL A 29 -30.32 -5.71 7.01
CA VAL A 29 -29.11 -6.50 7.23
C VAL A 29 -28.29 -6.65 5.95
N GLU A 30 -28.94 -6.84 4.81
CA GLU A 30 -28.32 -6.89 3.49
C GLU A 30 -27.59 -5.58 3.16
N ILE A 31 -28.25 -4.43 3.34
CA ILE A 31 -27.64 -3.10 3.12
C ILE A 31 -26.43 -2.88 4.03
N ILE A 32 -26.50 -3.28 5.31
CA ILE A 32 -25.38 -3.13 6.25
C ILE A 32 -24.22 -4.06 5.88
N ALA A 33 -24.50 -5.28 5.43
CA ALA A 33 -23.48 -6.21 4.97
C ALA A 33 -22.79 -5.69 3.69
N ASP A 34 -23.56 -5.14 2.75
CA ASP A 34 -23.01 -4.50 1.55
C ASP A 34 -22.15 -3.29 1.90
N LEU A 35 -22.58 -2.45 2.85
CA LEU A 35 -21.79 -1.31 3.32
C LEU A 35 -20.48 -1.72 4.00
N GLN A 36 -20.44 -2.86 4.69
CA GLN A 36 -19.19 -3.44 5.23
C GLN A 36 -18.26 -3.93 4.12
N ASN A 37 -18.79 -4.42 3.00
CA ASN A 37 -18.01 -4.90 1.86
C ASN A 37 -17.54 -3.78 0.92
N VAL A 38 -18.33 -2.71 0.77
CA VAL A 38 -18.09 -1.65 -0.23
C VAL A 38 -17.03 -0.63 0.20
N SER A 39 -16.76 -0.50 1.49
CA SER A 39 -15.84 0.53 1.96
C SER A 39 -15.02 0.04 3.14
N THR A 40 -13.79 -0.36 2.86
CA THR A 40 -12.62 0.15 3.60
C THR A 40 -11.36 -0.46 3.00
N ALA A 41 -10.63 0.31 2.18
CA ALA A 41 -9.18 0.27 2.36
C ALA A 41 -8.97 0.65 3.82
N THR A 42 -8.64 -0.34 4.65
CA THR A 42 -8.55 -0.13 6.08
C THR A 42 -7.40 0.83 6.37
N LYS A 43 -7.41 1.47 7.53
CA LYS A 43 -6.23 2.23 7.99
C LYS A 43 -4.95 1.39 7.95
N GLU A 44 -5.09 0.07 8.09
CA GLU A 44 -3.98 -0.88 7.97
C GLU A 44 -3.49 -1.00 6.52
N ASP A 45 -4.39 -1.11 5.54
CA ASP A 45 -4.03 -1.18 4.11
C ASP A 45 -3.33 0.10 3.64
N LEU A 46 -3.80 1.26 4.11
CA LEU A 46 -3.15 2.55 3.85
C LEU A 46 -1.75 2.61 4.49
N LYS A 47 -1.62 2.18 5.74
CA LYS A 47 -0.33 2.13 6.45
C LYS A 47 0.65 1.15 5.80
N GLN A 48 0.16 0.00 5.33
CA GLN A 48 0.96 -0.98 4.59
C GLN A 48 1.43 -0.39 3.26
N THR A 49 0.54 0.29 2.54
CA THR A 49 0.87 0.98 1.29
C THR A 49 1.92 2.07 1.52
N GLU A 50 1.75 2.90 2.55
CA GLU A 50 2.73 3.93 2.94
C GLU A 50 4.09 3.31 3.28
N SER A 51 4.10 2.22 4.05
CA SER A 51 5.35 1.52 4.42
C SER A 51 6.06 0.95 3.19
N ASN A 52 5.32 0.35 2.26
CA ASN A 52 5.87 -0.19 1.02
C ASN A 52 6.47 0.94 0.16
N LEU A 53 5.73 2.03 -0.02
CA LEU A 53 6.22 3.21 -0.75
C LEU A 53 7.49 3.81 -0.14
N LYS A 54 7.58 3.86 1.19
CA LYS A 54 8.77 4.35 1.90
C LYS A 54 9.97 3.44 1.71
N ALA A 55 9.76 2.12 1.68
CA ALA A 55 10.81 1.15 1.39
C ALA A 55 11.32 1.32 -0.04
N ASP A 56 10.41 1.41 -1.02
CA ASP A 56 10.74 1.61 -2.43
C ASP A 56 11.53 2.91 -2.64
N LEU A 57 11.10 4.01 -2.02
CA LEU A 57 11.80 5.30 -2.09
C LEU A 57 13.22 5.21 -1.51
N THR A 58 13.40 4.45 -0.43
CA THR A 58 14.72 4.22 0.18
C THR A 58 15.61 3.41 -0.75
N SER A 59 15.06 2.37 -1.40
CA SER A 59 15.79 1.57 -2.39
C SER A 59 16.23 2.43 -3.57
N ILE A 60 15.31 3.20 -4.16
CA ILE A 60 15.60 4.10 -5.28
C ILE A 60 16.69 5.11 -4.91
N LYS A 61 16.64 5.68 -3.70
CA LYS A 61 17.68 6.60 -3.23
C LYS A 61 19.05 5.91 -3.17
N SER A 62 19.10 4.66 -2.69
CA SER A 62 20.33 3.88 -2.64
C SER A 62 20.89 3.61 -4.04
N ASP A 63 20.02 3.24 -4.98
CA ASP A 63 20.41 3.01 -6.38
C ASP A 63 20.97 4.28 -7.03
N ILE A 64 20.33 5.43 -6.78
CA ILE A 64 20.82 6.73 -7.26
C ILE A 64 22.19 7.07 -6.68
N ASP A 65 22.42 6.83 -5.39
CA ASP A 65 23.72 7.09 -4.77
C ASP A 65 24.80 6.14 -5.30
N TRP A 66 24.45 4.89 -5.62
CA TRP A 66 25.34 3.96 -6.30
C TRP A 66 25.67 4.41 -7.73
N LEU A 67 24.67 4.84 -8.51
CA LEU A 67 24.86 5.37 -9.86
C LEU A 67 25.76 6.61 -9.87
N LYS A 68 25.58 7.54 -8.92
CA LYS A 68 26.46 8.70 -8.78
C LYS A 68 27.92 8.29 -8.57
N LYS A 69 28.18 7.26 -7.75
CA LYS A 69 29.54 6.74 -7.53
C LYS A 69 30.13 6.18 -8.82
N ILE A 70 29.37 5.41 -9.59
CA ILE A 70 29.83 4.88 -10.88
C ILE A 70 30.16 6.02 -11.85
N ILE A 71 29.28 7.02 -11.96
CA ILE A 71 29.51 8.16 -12.86
C ILE A 71 30.80 8.91 -12.46
N LEU A 72 31.02 9.12 -11.16
CA LEU A 72 32.23 9.76 -10.66
C LEU A 72 33.49 8.94 -10.99
N THR A 73 33.48 7.63 -10.71
CA THR A 73 34.65 6.78 -10.93
C THR A 73 34.97 6.65 -12.42
N VAL A 74 33.96 6.47 -13.27
CA VAL A 74 34.13 6.46 -14.73
C VAL A 74 34.66 7.81 -15.21
N GLY A 75 34.10 8.93 -14.72
CA GLY A 75 34.57 10.26 -15.07
C GLY A 75 36.06 10.48 -14.73
N VAL A 76 36.47 10.10 -13.52
CA VAL A 76 37.88 10.17 -13.09
C VAL A 76 38.77 9.27 -13.96
N ALA A 77 38.36 8.04 -14.26
CA ALA A 77 39.12 7.13 -15.10
C ALA A 77 39.34 7.68 -16.51
N VAL A 78 38.30 8.29 -17.10
CA VAL A 78 38.38 8.93 -18.43
C VAL A 78 39.37 10.10 -18.41
N VAL A 79 39.34 10.94 -17.38
CA VAL A 79 40.29 12.07 -17.24
C VAL A 79 41.73 11.57 -17.14
N ILE A 80 41.99 10.55 -16.31
CA ILE A 80 43.33 9.96 -16.17
C ILE A 80 43.80 9.37 -17.50
N ALA A 81 42.94 8.64 -18.22
CA ALA A 81 43.28 8.05 -19.51
C ALA A 81 43.59 9.14 -20.56
N ALA A 82 42.81 10.22 -20.59
CA ALA A 82 43.04 11.36 -21.49
C ALA A 82 44.37 12.05 -21.19
N ILE A 83 44.70 12.30 -19.92
CA ILE A 83 46.00 12.85 -19.50
C ILE A 83 47.13 11.92 -19.96
N LYS A 84 47.03 10.62 -19.69
CA LYS A 84 48.05 9.65 -20.11
C LYS A 84 48.25 9.66 -21.63
N TYR A 85 47.18 9.75 -22.41
CA TYR A 85 47.24 9.82 -23.87
C TYR A 85 47.96 11.09 -24.36
N ILE A 86 47.75 12.23 -23.70
CA ILE A 86 48.39 13.52 -24.07
C ILE A 86 49.88 13.56 -23.71
N PHE A 87 50.29 12.97 -22.58
CA PHE A 87 51.67 13.07 -22.07
C PHE A 87 52.57 11.87 -22.38
N VAL A 88 52.00 10.70 -22.71
CA VAL A 88 52.74 9.46 -22.98
C VAL A 88 52.53 8.96 -24.42
N GLY A 89 51.59 9.55 -25.15
CA GLY A 89 51.41 9.34 -26.60
C GLY A 89 52.43 10.12 -27.42
#